data_AF-A0A1I3L4F4-F1
#
_entry.id   AF-A0A1I3L4F4-F1
#
_cell.length_a   1.000
_cell.length_b   1.000
_cell.length_c   1.000
_cell.angle_alpha   90.00
_cell.angle_beta   90.00
_cell.angle_gamma   90.00
#
_symmetry.space_group_name_H-M   'P 1'
#
loop_
_entity.id
_entity.type
_entity.pdbx_description
1 polymer ?
#
loop_
_entity_poly.entity_id
_entity_poly.type
_entity_poly.pdbx_seq_one_letter_code
_entity_poly.pdbx_strand_id
1 'polypeptide(L)'
;MPSFSTGAMPNPDPGPAVSLQLLITNEDHATEAVIELEAFLVPTGSPDDANVPAAHQLFSLAPLSATLRTINIVGFPAYEARFHVTGANVVVDLFAIDEAGGLNAVRRALQAEQPSGSANAPLP
;
A
#
# COMPACT_ATOMS: atom_id res chain seq x y z
N MET A 1 8.15 0.61 -13.22
CA MET A 1 7.09 0.16 -12.29
C MET A 1 6.33 1.42 -11.90
N PRO A 2 5.01 1.55 -12.16
CA PRO A 2 4.23 2.60 -11.51
C PRO A 2 4.46 2.52 -10.00
N SER A 3 4.84 3.65 -9.41
CA SER A 3 4.96 3.82 -7.96
C SER A 3 3.77 4.62 -7.46
N PHE A 4 3.21 4.19 -6.35
CA PHE A 4 2.16 4.95 -5.68
C PHE A 4 2.39 4.90 -4.18
N SER A 5 2.11 6.03 -3.54
CA SER A 5 2.27 6.23 -2.10
C SER A 5 0.96 6.73 -1.53
N THR A 6 0.68 6.32 -0.30
CA THR A 6 -0.39 6.93 0.49
C THR A 6 -0.13 8.39 0.81
N GLY A 7 1.12 8.84 0.71
CA GLY A 7 1.63 10.01 1.45
C GLY A 7 1.67 9.72 2.95
N ALA A 8 2.23 10.64 3.72
CA ALA A 8 2.16 10.58 5.18
C ALA A 8 0.70 10.68 5.62
N MET A 9 0.23 9.64 6.32
CA MET A 9 -1.09 9.60 6.93
C MET A 9 -0.95 9.83 8.43
N PRO A 10 -1.64 10.82 9.00
CA PRO A 10 -1.62 11.07 10.43
C PRO A 10 -2.28 9.90 11.18
N ASN A 11 -1.80 9.64 12.38
CA ASN A 11 -2.37 8.67 13.30
C ASN A 11 -3.01 9.41 14.48
N PRO A 12 -4.32 9.73 14.40
CA PRO A 12 -4.95 10.66 15.34
C PRO A 12 -5.11 10.07 16.73
N ASP A 13 -5.06 10.96 17.73
CA ASP A 13 -5.42 10.70 19.13
C ASP A 13 -6.80 11.30 19.47
N PRO A 14 -7.61 10.69 20.36
CA PRO A 14 -7.36 9.42 21.06
C PRO A 14 -7.65 8.19 20.17
N GLY A 15 -6.90 7.12 20.39
CA GLY A 15 -7.09 5.82 19.73
C GLY A 15 -6.19 5.60 18.51
N PRO A 16 -4.87 5.75 18.64
CA PRO A 16 -3.96 5.60 17.52
C PRO A 16 -3.95 4.16 17.03
N ALA A 17 -3.87 3.99 15.72
CA ALA A 17 -3.68 2.70 15.10
C ALA A 17 -2.34 2.09 15.54
N VAL A 18 -2.36 0.82 15.92
CA VAL A 18 -1.18 0.03 16.29
C VAL A 18 -0.73 -0.89 15.16
N SER A 19 -1.61 -1.16 14.20
CA SER A 19 -1.30 -1.95 13.00
C SER A 19 -1.98 -1.41 11.74
N LEU A 20 -1.39 -1.72 10.60
CA LEU A 20 -1.94 -1.51 9.27
C LEU A 20 -2.28 -2.87 8.68
N GLN A 21 -3.50 -3.02 8.18
CA GLN A 21 -3.93 -4.15 7.38
C GLN A 21 -4.06 -3.70 5.93
N LEU A 22 -3.33 -4.34 5.05
CA LEU A 22 -3.30 -4.03 3.63
C LEU A 22 -3.88 -5.21 2.87
N LEU A 23 -5.09 -5.02 2.32
CA LEU A 23 -5.71 -5.98 1.41
C LEU A 23 -5.24 -5.64 0.00
N ILE A 24 -4.50 -6.56 -0.61
CA ILE A 24 -3.89 -6.36 -1.91
C ILE A 24 -4.50 -7.39 -2.86
N THR A 25 -5.12 -6.89 -3.93
CA THR A 25 -5.87 -7.71 -4.89
C THR A 25 -5.28 -7.52 -6.28
N ASN A 26 -4.94 -8.62 -6.94
CA ASN A 26 -4.63 -8.63 -8.37
C ASN A 26 -5.94 -8.88 -9.13
N GLU A 27 -6.44 -7.85 -9.79
CA GLU A 27 -7.67 -7.92 -10.60
C GLU A 27 -7.39 -8.25 -12.08
N ASP A 28 -6.13 -8.48 -12.44
CA ASP A 28 -5.77 -8.96 -13.76
C ASP A 28 -6.19 -10.44 -13.93
N HIS A 29 -6.71 -10.76 -15.11
CA HIS A 29 -7.20 -12.10 -15.44
C HIS A 29 -6.12 -13.07 -15.92
N ALA A 30 -4.95 -12.56 -16.31
CA ALA A 30 -3.94 -13.36 -17.00
C ALA A 30 -2.52 -13.13 -16.46
N THR A 31 -2.24 -11.99 -15.84
CA THR A 31 -0.88 -11.58 -15.52
C THR A 31 -0.63 -11.57 -14.02
N GLU A 32 0.48 -12.19 -13.62
CA GLU A 32 0.95 -12.13 -12.24
C GLU A 32 1.44 -10.71 -11.92
N ALA A 33 1.08 -10.22 -10.74
CA ALA A 33 1.62 -8.98 -10.22
C ALA A 33 2.90 -9.27 -9.44
N VAL A 34 3.98 -8.52 -9.72
CA VAL A 34 5.13 -8.43 -8.81
C VAL A 34 5.03 -7.11 -8.05
N ILE A 35 5.00 -7.20 -6.73
CA ILE A 35 4.70 -6.10 -5.83
C ILE A 35 5.85 -5.95 -4.82
N GLU A 36 6.43 -4.77 -4.79
CA GLU A 36 7.27 -4.31 -3.68
C GLU A 36 6.43 -3.40 -2.79
N LEU A 37 6.36 -3.74 -1.51
CA LEU A 37 5.69 -2.98 -0.45
C LEU A 37 6.74 -2.48 0.52
N GLU A 38 6.76 -1.17 0.73
CA GLU A 38 7.53 -0.51 1.77
C GLU A 38 6.57 0.23 2.70
N ALA A 39 6.76 0.10 4.01
CA ALA A 39 6.04 0.92 4.98
C ALA A 39 7.02 1.66 5.87
N PHE A 40 6.69 2.92 6.16
CA PHE A 40 7.50 3.82 6.95
C PHE A 40 6.68 4.39 8.10
N LEU A 41 7.33 4.53 9.25
CA LEU A 41 6.88 5.37 10.34
C LEU A 41 7.38 6.79 10.08
N VAL A 42 6.47 7.75 10.04
CA VAL A 42 6.77 9.14 9.69
C VAL A 42 6.78 9.96 10.98
N PRO A 43 7.94 10.51 11.38
CA PRO A 43 8.00 11.43 12.51
C PRO A 43 7.21 12.70 12.20
N THR A 44 6.43 13.21 13.16
CA THR A 44 5.73 14.50 13.04
C THR A 44 6.57 15.68 13.52
N GLY A 45 7.89 15.48 13.62
CA GLY A 45 8.87 16.45 14.08
C GLY A 45 9.35 17.38 12.96
N SER A 46 10.66 17.56 12.85
CA SER A 46 11.25 18.38 11.78
C SER A 46 11.01 17.70 10.42
N PRO A 47 10.77 18.45 9.33
CA PRO A 47 10.77 17.87 7.97
C PRO A 47 12.10 17.21 7.58
N ASP A 48 13.18 17.43 8.35
CA ASP A 48 14.47 16.77 8.20
C ASP A 48 14.55 15.41 8.92
N ASP A 49 13.56 15.06 9.75
CA ASP A 49 13.53 13.78 10.43
C ASP A 49 13.30 12.67 9.42
N ALA A 50 14.25 11.73 9.37
CA ALA A 50 14.18 10.62 8.43
C ALA A 50 13.03 9.66 8.78
N ASN A 51 12.29 9.25 7.75
CA ASN A 51 11.32 8.15 7.85
C ASN A 51 11.99 6.88 8.38
N VAL A 52 11.36 6.22 9.34
CA VAL A 52 11.86 4.95 9.91
C VAL A 52 11.22 3.79 9.15
N PRO A 53 11.97 2.88 8.54
CA PRO A 53 11.39 1.73 7.84
C PRO A 53 10.72 0.77 8.84
N ALA A 54 9.44 0.47 8.59
CA ALA A 54 8.62 -0.46 9.37
C ALA A 54 8.52 -1.84 8.72
N ALA A 55 8.45 -1.89 7.38
CA ALA A 55 8.41 -3.12 6.62
C ALA A 55 8.97 -2.93 5.21
N HIS A 56 9.57 -4.00 4.69
CA HIS A 56 9.92 -4.14 3.28
C HIS A 56 9.61 -5.57 2.83
N GLN A 57 8.78 -5.71 1.81
CA GLN A 57 8.31 -6.99 1.30
C GLN A 57 8.31 -6.98 -0.22
N LEU A 58 8.89 -8.00 -0.83
CA LEU A 58 8.81 -8.25 -2.27
C LEU A 58 8.13 -9.61 -2.48
N PHE A 59 7.01 -9.61 -3.21
CA PHE A 59 6.25 -10.84 -3.46
C PHE A 59 5.49 -10.78 -4.78
N SER A 60 5.13 -11.97 -5.27
CA SER A 60 4.23 -12.15 -6.40
C SER A 60 2.80 -12.41 -5.94
N LEU A 61 1.83 -12.00 -6.75
CA LEU A 61 0.41 -12.25 -6.54
C LEU A 61 -0.21 -12.75 -7.85
N ALA A 62 -0.69 -13.99 -7.85
CA ALA A 62 -1.29 -14.63 -9.01
C ALA A 62 -2.52 -13.85 -9.54
N PRO A 63 -2.90 -14.03 -10.82
CA PRO A 63 -4.14 -13.46 -11.36
C PRO A 63 -5.36 -13.79 -10.51
N LEU A 64 -6.28 -12.84 -10.37
CA LEU A 64 -7.54 -12.97 -9.63
C LEU A 64 -7.37 -13.47 -8.17
N SER A 65 -6.26 -13.08 -7.53
CA SER A 65 -5.96 -13.48 -6.16
C SER A 65 -5.77 -12.27 -5.26
N ALA A 66 -5.97 -12.48 -3.95
CA ALA A 66 -5.82 -11.46 -2.93
C ALA A 66 -4.93 -11.96 -1.79
N THR A 67 -4.25 -11.01 -1.14
CA THR A 67 -3.47 -11.28 0.06
C THR A 67 -3.69 -10.19 1.10
N LEU A 68 -3.61 -10.57 2.37
CA LEU A 68 -3.64 -9.64 3.49
C LEU A 68 -2.23 -9.53 4.07
N ARG A 69 -1.70 -8.30 4.15
CA ARG A 69 -0.46 -7.99 4.85
C ARG A 69 -0.76 -7.20 6.10
N THR A 70 -0.09 -7.54 7.20
CA THR A 70 -0.21 -6.81 8.47
C THR A 70 1.14 -6.21 8.83
N ILE A 71 1.16 -4.93 9.14
CA ILE A 71 2.36 -4.18 9.51
C ILE A 71 2.10 -3.52 10.86
N ASN A 72 2.97 -3.76 11.84
CA ASN A 72 2.86 -3.10 13.14
C ASN A 72 3.44 -1.70 13.06
N ILE A 73 2.67 -0.71 13.50
CA ILE A 73 3.08 0.70 13.56
C ILE A 73 3.11 1.25 14.99
N VAL A 74 2.66 0.47 15.98
CA VAL A 74 2.87 0.72 17.43
C VAL A 74 2.44 2.14 17.86
N GLY A 75 1.36 2.68 17.28
CA GLY A 75 0.86 3.99 17.64
C GLY A 75 1.72 5.16 17.15
N PHE A 76 2.60 4.96 16.16
CA PHE A 76 3.46 6.04 15.66
C PHE A 76 2.62 7.22 15.14
N PRO A 77 3.05 8.49 15.34
CA PRO A 77 2.25 9.68 15.03
C PRO A 77 1.78 9.79 13.58
N ALA A 78 2.52 9.21 12.64
CA ALA A 78 2.12 9.10 11.24
C ALA A 78 2.81 7.89 10.58
N TYR A 79 2.26 7.46 9.44
CA TYR A 79 2.75 6.32 8.68
C TYR A 79 2.56 6.54 7.18
N GLU A 80 3.37 5.87 6.37
CA GLU A 80 3.30 5.91 4.91
C GLU A 80 3.49 4.49 4.36
N ALA A 81 2.68 4.09 3.39
CA ALA A 81 2.88 2.88 2.60
C ALA A 81 3.18 3.25 1.14
N ARG A 82 4.24 2.66 0.60
CA ARG A 82 4.67 2.81 -0.79
C ARG A 82 4.62 1.46 -1.49
N PHE A 83 4.23 1.51 -2.76
CA PHE A 83 4.09 0.32 -3.59
C PHE A 83 4.76 0.55 -4.93
N HIS A 84 5.53 -0.44 -5.37
CA HIS A 84 5.97 -0.57 -6.74
C HIS A 84 5.35 -1.83 -7.34
N VAL A 85 4.54 -1.65 -8.37
CA VAL A 85 3.80 -2.75 -9.00
C VAL A 85 4.23 -2.92 -10.45
N THR A 86 4.33 -4.17 -10.90
CA THR A 86 4.53 -4.52 -12.31
C THR A 86 3.61 -5.63 -12.74
N GLY A 87 3.23 -5.60 -14.01
CA GLY A 87 2.62 -6.73 -14.69
C GLY A 87 1.10 -6.79 -14.60
N ALA A 88 0.42 -6.06 -13.72
CA ALA A 88 -1.01 -6.27 -13.49
C ALA A 88 -1.77 -5.02 -13.05
N ASN A 89 -3.10 -5.11 -13.07
CA ASN A 89 -4.00 -4.20 -12.37
C ASN A 89 -4.11 -4.63 -10.90
N VAL A 90 -3.58 -3.81 -9.99
CA VAL A 90 -3.57 -4.11 -8.55
C VAL A 90 -4.33 -3.04 -7.80
N VAL A 91 -5.24 -3.50 -6.94
CA VAL A 91 -5.96 -2.67 -5.96
C VAL A 91 -5.36 -2.91 -4.59
N VAL A 92 -5.12 -1.83 -3.84
CA VAL A 92 -4.66 -1.89 -2.46
C VAL A 92 -5.59 -1.09 -1.56
N ASP A 93 -6.21 -1.76 -0.61
CA ASP A 93 -6.97 -1.14 0.46
C ASP A 93 -6.16 -1.15 1.75
N LEU A 94 -6.00 0.02 2.35
CA LEU A 94 -5.30 0.18 3.62
C LEU A 94 -6.27 0.51 4.75
N PHE A 95 -6.20 -0.30 5.80
CA PHE A 95 -6.99 -0.19 7.02
C PHE A 95 -6.07 -0.01 8.22
N ALA A 96 -6.19 1.13 8.91
CA ALA A 96 -5.48 1.37 10.15
C ALA A 96 -6.31 0.84 11.34
N ILE A 97 -5.71 0.00 12.17
CA ILE A 97 -6.39 -0.75 13.24
C ILE A 97 -5.81 -0.36 14.61
N ASP A 98 -6.67 0.05 15.53
CA ASP A 98 -6.32 0.38 16.92
C ASP A 98 -6.11 -0.86 17.80
N GLU A 99 -5.69 -0.65 19.04
CA GLU A 99 -5.41 -1.73 20.00
C GLU A 99 -6.66 -2.55 20.39
N ALA A 100 -7.86 -1.95 20.27
CA ALA A 100 -9.13 -2.62 20.50
C ALA A 100 -9.63 -3.42 19.27
N GLY A 101 -8.90 -3.39 18.16
CA GLY A 101 -9.28 -4.02 16.89
C GLY A 101 -10.26 -3.17 16.06
N GLY A 102 -10.49 -1.92 16.45
CA GLY A 102 -11.31 -0.94 15.74
C GLY A 102 -10.58 -0.34 14.56
N LEU A 103 -11.34 0.08 13.54
CA LEU A 103 -10.81 0.85 12.43
C LEU A 103 -10.61 2.30 12.88
N ASN A 104 -9.39 2.79 12.80
CA ASN A 104 -9.11 4.22 12.91
C ASN A 104 -9.76 4.95 11.71
N ALA A 105 -10.18 6.20 11.90
CA ALA A 105 -10.94 6.97 10.91
C ALA A 105 -10.18 7.23 9.60
N VAL A 106 -8.86 7.07 9.60
CA VAL A 106 -8.02 7.26 8.42
C VAL A 106 -8.03 6.02 7.54
N ARG A 107 -8.58 6.17 6.32
CA ARG A 107 -8.62 5.13 5.29
C ARG A 107 -8.14 5.70 3.95
N ARG A 108 -7.46 4.89 3.16
CA ARG A 108 -7.10 5.24 1.78
C ARG A 108 -7.11 3.99 0.91
N ALA A 109 -7.87 4.06 -0.18
CA ALA A 109 -7.79 3.09 -1.27
C ALA A 109 -6.81 3.62 -2.31
N LEU A 110 -5.93 2.75 -2.79
CA LEU A 110 -4.93 3.04 -3.80
C LEU A 110 -5.10 2.04 -4.93
N GLN A 111 -5.02 2.51 -6.17
CA GLN A 111 -5.14 1.66 -7.34
C GLN A 111 -3.97 1.92 -8.29
N ALA A 112 -3.40 0.85 -8.82
CA ALA A 112 -2.44 0.90 -9.90
C ALA A 112 -2.96 0.16 -11.12
N GLU A 113 -3.17 0.93 -12.19
CA GLU A 113 -3.51 0.41 -13.51
C GLU A 113 -2.26 0.49 -14.40
N GLN A 114 -1.91 -0.60 -15.08
CA GLN A 114 -1.01 -0.51 -16.22
C GLN A 114 -1.82 -0.10 -17.46
N PRO A 115 -1.39 0.91 -18.23
CA PRO A 115 -2.01 1.16 -19.53
C PRO A 115 -1.82 -0.10 -20.38
N SER A 116 -2.94 -0.72 -20.79
CA SER A 116 -2.90 -1.81 -21.75
C SER A 116 -2.20 -1.31 -23.01
N GLY A 117 -1.05 -1.88 -23.35
CA GLY A 117 -0.37 -1.59 -24.61
C GLY A 117 -1.27 -2.02 -25.78
N SER A 118 -2.09 -1.10 -26.28
CA SER A 118 -2.72 -1.24 -27.58
C SER A 118 -1.60 -1.19 -28.62
N ALA A 119 -1.20 -2.36 -29.09
CA ALA A 119 -0.51 -2.48 -30.36
C ALA A 119 -1.52 -2.11 -31.46
N ASN A 120 -1.70 -0.81 -31.71
CA ASN A 120 -2.18 -0.35 -33.01
C ASN A 120 -1.08 -0.65 -34.02
N ALA A 121 -1.05 -1.87 -34.54
CA ALA A 121 -0.39 -2.13 -35.80
C ALA A 121 -1.09 -1.27 -36.87
N PRO A 122 -0.38 -0.44 -37.64
CA PRO A 122 -0.97 0.16 -38.82
C PRO A 122 -1.34 -0.98 -39.78
N LEU A 123 -2.61 -1.06 -40.16
CA LEU A 123 -3.02 -1.93 -41.26
C LEU A 123 -2.43 -1.38 -42.57
N PRO A 124 -2.05 -2.26 -43.53
CA PRO A 124 -1.38 -1.88 -44.78
C PRO A 124 -2.23 -1.01 -45.71
#